data_AF-A0A959TL11-F1
#
_entry.id   AF-A0A959TL11-F1
#
_cell.length_a   1.000
_cell.length_b   1.000
_cell.length_c   1.000
_cell.angle_alpha   90.00
_cell.angle_beta   90.00
_cell.angle_gamma   90.00
#
_symmetry.space_group_name_H-M   'P 1'
#
loop_
_entity.id
_entity.type
_entity.pdbx_description
1 polymer ?
#
loop_
_entity_poly.entity_id
_entity_poly.type
_entity_poly.pdbx_seq_one_letter_code
_entity_poly.pdbx_strand_id
1 'polypeptide(L)'
;MKFMLPAEHDPADLPRPDNAEVRFKTEAERTMAAITFGGFATDERILAHKEQLFAALDREGIAHTGQWSFLGYDPPYRLVGRRNEVVVELVR
;
A
#
# COMPACT_ATOMS: atom_id res chain seq x y z
N MET A 1 -4.72 8.66 -1.73
CA MET A 1 -3.42 8.52 -1.05
C MET A 1 -3.63 8.50 0.46
N LYS A 2 -2.78 7.81 1.22
CA LYS A 2 -2.80 7.80 2.68
C LYS A 2 -1.39 8.08 3.18
N PHE A 3 -1.30 8.70 4.34
CA PHE A 3 -0.05 8.91 5.05
C PHE A 3 -0.21 8.32 6.44
N MET A 4 0.73 7.47 6.85
CA MET A 4 0.71 6.86 8.18
C MET A 4 1.37 7.84 9.16
N LEU A 5 0.69 8.11 10.26
CA LEU A 5 1.25 8.91 11.34
C LEU A 5 2.19 8.05 12.20
N PRO A 6 3.29 8.61 12.73
CA PRO A 6 4.10 7.95 13.74
C PRO A 6 3.25 7.50 14.94
N ALA A 7 3.55 6.30 15.46
CA ALA A 7 2.78 5.69 16.54
C ALA A 7 2.88 6.43 17.90
N GLU A 8 3.85 7.33 18.03
CA GLU A 8 4.08 8.14 19.22
C GLU A 8 3.11 9.31 19.38
N HIS A 9 2.33 9.66 18.34
CA HIS A 9 1.33 10.71 18.41
C HIS A 9 -0.01 10.18 18.92
N ASP A 10 -0.55 10.84 19.95
CA ASP A 10 -1.92 10.61 20.39
C ASP A 10 -2.90 11.17 19.33
N PRO A 11 -3.85 10.36 18.81
CA PRO A 11 -4.90 10.85 17.93
C PRO A 11 -5.68 12.06 18.45
N ALA A 12 -5.80 12.22 19.78
CA ALA A 12 -6.48 13.34 20.41
C ALA A 12 -5.72 14.67 20.26
N ASP A 13 -4.39 14.62 20.11
CA ASP A 13 -3.51 15.79 20.05
C ASP A 13 -3.13 16.19 18.63
N LEU A 14 -3.74 15.55 17.61
CA LEU A 14 -3.42 15.82 16.22
C LEU A 14 -3.94 17.21 15.80
N PRO A 15 -3.11 18.02 15.10
CA PRO A 15 -3.53 19.33 14.64
C PRO A 15 -4.66 19.19 13.61
N ARG A 16 -5.60 20.14 13.65
CA ARG A 16 -6.66 20.21 12.65
C ARG A 16 -6.04 20.49 11.27
N PRO A 17 -6.30 19.66 10.24
CA PRO A 17 -5.80 19.95 8.90
C PRO A 17 -6.38 21.25 8.35
N ASP A 18 -5.54 22.06 7.71
CA ASP A 18 -5.97 23.30 7.04
C ASP A 18 -6.87 22.99 5.82
N ASN A 19 -6.63 21.87 5.15
CA ASN A 19 -7.46 21.39 4.05
C ASN A 19 -8.57 20.47 4.58
N ALA A 20 -9.83 20.86 4.39
CA ALA A 20 -11.02 20.12 4.82
C ALA A 20 -11.23 18.76 4.13
N GLU A 21 -10.51 18.46 3.04
CA GLU A 21 -10.51 17.14 2.39
C GLU A 21 -9.61 16.12 3.11
N VAL A 22 -8.66 16.60 3.90
CA VAL A 22 -7.77 15.76 4.71
C VAL A 22 -8.50 15.35 5.98
N ARG A 23 -8.56 14.04 6.24
CA ARG A 23 -9.29 13.47 7.38
C ARG A 23 -8.44 12.42 8.05
N PHE A 24 -8.46 12.39 9.38
CA PHE A 24 -7.87 11.30 10.14
C PHE A 24 -8.77 10.06 10.03
N LYS A 25 -8.15 8.91 9.81
CA LYS A 25 -8.84 7.63 9.74
C LYS A 25 -8.02 6.57 10.46
N THR A 26 -8.67 5.90 11.41
CA THR A 26 -8.11 4.68 12.00
C THR A 26 -8.34 3.52 11.03
N GLU A 27 -7.26 2.82 10.69
CA GLU A 27 -7.33 1.59 9.90
C GLU A 27 -7.23 0.40 10.86
N ALA A 28 -8.18 -0.53 10.76
CA ALA A 28 -8.12 -1.78 11.52
C ALA A 28 -6.95 -2.65 11.07
N GLU A 29 -6.48 -3.53 11.95
CA GLU A 29 -5.48 -4.54 11.60
C GLU A 29 -5.99 -5.47 10.49
N ARG A 30 -5.11 -5.78 9.54
CA ARG A 30 -5.42 -6.63 8.37
C ARG A 30 -4.18 -7.44 8.02
N THR A 31 -4.41 -8.61 7.44
CA THR A 31 -3.32 -9.41 6.86
C THR A 31 -3.25 -9.12 5.37
N MET A 32 -2.06 -8.75 4.89
CA MET A 32 -1.83 -8.38 3.50
C MET A 32 -0.84 -9.36 2.87
N ALA A 33 -1.12 -9.79 1.64
CA ALA A 33 -0.10 -10.37 0.77
C ALA A 33 0.57 -9.24 -0.04
N ALA A 34 1.87 -9.35 -0.28
CA ALA A 34 2.65 -8.32 -0.95
C ALA A 34 3.59 -8.91 -2.01
N ILE A 35 3.75 -8.21 -3.13
CA ILE A 35 4.82 -8.45 -4.10
C ILE A 35 5.67 -7.19 -4.22
N THR A 36 6.99 -7.35 -4.15
CA THR A 36 7.96 -6.24 -4.25
C THR A 36 8.53 -6.14 -5.67
N PHE A 37 8.72 -4.91 -6.16
CA PHE A 37 9.37 -4.65 -7.44
C PHE A 37 10.18 -3.35 -7.45
N GLY A 38 11.23 -3.33 -8.29
CA GLY A 38 12.16 -2.21 -8.39
C GLY A 38 11.83 -1.19 -9.49
N GLY A 39 12.61 -0.12 -9.56
CA GLY A 39 12.51 0.91 -10.60
C GLY A 39 11.28 1.83 -10.46
N PHE A 40 10.92 2.53 -11.54
CA PHE A 40 9.78 3.46 -11.55
C PHE A 40 8.43 2.76 -11.58
N ALA A 41 7.51 3.17 -10.72
CA ALA A 41 6.16 2.63 -10.68
C ALA A 41 5.26 3.39 -11.66
N THR A 42 5.18 2.90 -12.90
CA THR A 42 4.16 3.33 -13.86
C THR A 42 2.89 2.51 -13.68
N ASP A 43 1.75 3.01 -14.15
CA ASP A 43 0.47 2.32 -14.01
C ASP A 43 0.51 0.92 -14.63
N GLU A 44 1.14 0.76 -15.79
CA GLU A 44 1.29 -0.55 -16.46
C GLU A 44 2.10 -1.51 -15.60
N ARG A 45 3.19 -1.04 -14.99
CA ARG A 45 4.03 -1.88 -14.12
C ARG A 45 3.29 -2.26 -12.85
N ILE A 46 2.56 -1.33 -12.24
CA ILE A 46 1.76 -1.60 -11.05
C ILE A 46 0.71 -2.67 -11.37
N LEU A 47 0.00 -2.53 -12.48
CA LEU A 47 -1.02 -3.50 -12.90
C LEU A 47 -0.43 -4.87 -13.22
N ALA A 48 0.73 -4.93 -13.90
CA ALA A 48 1.40 -6.19 -14.18
C ALA A 48 1.78 -6.94 -12.88
N HIS A 49 2.30 -6.24 -11.87
CA HIS A 49 2.65 -6.88 -10.59
C HIS A 49 1.40 -7.25 -9.77
N LYS A 50 0.31 -6.49 -9.87
CA LYS A 50 -0.98 -6.88 -9.30
C LYS A 50 -1.45 -8.21 -9.88
N GLU A 51 -1.44 -8.35 -11.20
CA GLU A 51 -1.85 -9.60 -11.89
C GLU A 51 -0.94 -10.77 -11.49
N GLN A 52 0.37 -10.55 -11.41
CA GLN A 52 1.32 -11.56 -10.93
C GLN A 52 1.03 -12.00 -9.48
N LEU A 53 0.73 -11.05 -8.58
CA LEU A 53 0.38 -11.36 -7.20
C LEU A 53 -0.91 -12.18 -7.13
N PHE A 54 -1.94 -11.80 -7.88
CA PHE A 54 -3.23 -12.48 -7.87
C PHE A 54 -3.08 -13.91 -8.41
N ALA A 55 -2.39 -14.08 -9.54
CA ALA A 55 -2.11 -15.40 -10.11
C ALA A 55 -1.29 -16.29 -9.16
N ALA A 56 -0.34 -15.71 -8.41
CA ALA A 56 0.41 -16.44 -7.40
C ALA A 56 -0.49 -16.91 -6.25
N LEU A 57 -1.36 -16.03 -5.74
CA LEU A 57 -2.31 -16.37 -4.68
C LEU A 57 -3.32 -17.44 -5.12
N ASP A 58 -3.85 -17.32 -6.33
CA ASP A 58 -4.76 -18.31 -6.92
C ASP A 58 -4.10 -19.69 -7.03
N ARG A 59 -2.84 -19.74 -7.46
CA ARG A 59 -2.07 -20.98 -7.58
C ARG A 59 -1.82 -21.64 -6.22
N GLU A 60 -1.59 -20.84 -5.17
CA GLU A 60 -1.40 -21.33 -3.81
C GLU A 60 -2.74 -21.56 -3.07
N GLY A 61 -3.89 -21.26 -3.70
CA GLY A 61 -5.21 -21.40 -3.08
C GLY A 61 -5.48 -20.42 -1.93
N ILE A 62 -4.82 -19.25 -1.92
CA ILE A 62 -4.94 -18.25 -0.86
C ILE A 62 -6.03 -17.24 -1.22
N ALA A 63 -7.13 -17.24 -0.47
CA ALA A 63 -8.24 -16.32 -0.69
C ALA A 63 -7.90 -14.87 -0.31
N HIS A 64 -8.34 -13.92 -1.12
CA HIS A 64 -8.14 -12.48 -0.88
C HIS A 64 -9.40 -11.66 -1.18
N THR A 65 -9.55 -10.51 -0.51
CA THR A 65 -10.73 -9.64 -0.66
C THR A 65 -10.77 -8.94 -2.02
N GLY A 66 -9.64 -8.95 -2.75
CA GLY A 66 -9.45 -8.20 -3.99
C GLY A 66 -9.21 -6.71 -3.78
N GLN A 67 -9.29 -6.22 -2.53
CA GLN A 67 -8.94 -4.85 -2.17
C GLN A 67 -7.41 -4.74 -2.16
N TRP A 68 -6.87 -4.14 -3.22
CA TRP A 68 -5.44 -3.99 -3.41
C TRP A 68 -5.00 -2.52 -3.31
N SER A 69 -3.72 -2.30 -3.07
CA SER A 69 -3.12 -0.98 -2.99
C SER A 69 -1.67 -1.01 -3.47
N PHE A 70 -1.19 0.15 -3.92
CA PHE A 70 0.21 0.37 -4.25
C PHE A 70 0.91 1.12 -3.12
N LEU A 71 2.10 0.65 -2.72
CA LEU A 71 2.96 1.27 -1.71
C LEU A 71 4.29 1.66 -2.34
N GLY A 72 4.48 2.97 -2.52
CA GLY A 72 5.74 3.56 -2.98
C GLY A 72 6.51 4.13 -1.80
N TYR A 73 7.71 3.61 -1.54
CA TYR A 73 8.51 3.97 -0.36
C TYR A 73 9.52 5.08 -0.65
N ASP A 74 10.01 5.14 -1.90
CA ASP A 74 11.14 5.99 -2.26
C ASP A 74 10.71 7.31 -2.91
N PRO A 75 11.43 8.42 -2.60
CA PRO A 75 11.14 9.73 -3.18
C PRO A 75 11.42 9.76 -4.69
N PRO A 76 10.81 10.69 -5.45
CA PRO A 76 10.87 10.69 -6.91
C PRO A 76 12.29 10.87 -7.49
N TYR A 77 13.20 11.51 -6.76
CA TYR A 77 14.58 11.74 -7.19
C TYR A 77 15.51 10.52 -7.04
N ARG A 78 15.08 9.45 -6.34
CA ARG A 78 15.88 8.22 -6.24
C ARG A 78 15.76 7.41 -7.52
N LEU A 79 16.84 7.32 -8.30
CA LEU A 79 16.84 6.65 -9.61
C LEU A 79 17.12 5.14 -9.54
N VAL A 80 17.91 4.69 -8.56
CA VAL A 80 18.38 3.29 -8.43
C VAL A 80 17.98 2.72 -7.07
N GLY A 81 17.77 1.41 -6.98
CA GLY A 81 17.49 0.72 -5.72
C GLY A 81 16.12 1.08 -5.13
N ARG A 82 15.17 1.51 -5.97
CA ARG A 82 13.81 1.80 -5.52
C ARG A 82 13.11 0.51 -5.10
N ARG A 83 12.35 0.56 -4.00
CA ARG A 83 11.43 -0.45 -3.52
C ARG A 83 10.01 0.05 -3.69
N ASN A 84 9.20 -0.76 -4.36
CA ASN A 84 7.76 -0.56 -4.43
C ASN A 84 7.05 -1.88 -4.16
N GLU A 85 5.82 -1.81 -3.67
CA GLU A 85 5.00 -2.99 -3.42
C GLU A 85 3.59 -2.83 -3.98
N VAL A 86 3.03 -3.93 -4.49
CA VAL A 86 1.59 -4.10 -4.63
C VAL A 86 1.14 -5.03 -3.52
N VAL A 87 0.08 -4.66 -2.81
CA VAL A 87 -0.48 -5.43 -1.71
C VAL A 87 -1.96 -5.72 -1.94
N VAL A 88 -2.45 -6.85 -1.45
CA VAL A 88 -3.89 -7.20 -1.42
C VAL A 88 -4.24 -7.78 -0.05
N GLU A 89 -5.41 -7.39 0.46
CA GLU A 89 -5.90 -7.90 1.74
C GLU A 89 -6.39 -9.35 1.61
N LEU A 90 -6.00 -10.21 2.54
CA LEU A 90 -6.40 -11.61 2.58
C LEU A 90 -7.76 -11.79 3.27
N VAL A 91 -8.55 -12.76 2.82
CA VAL A 91 -9.76 -13.19 3.54
C VAL A 91 -9.30 -14.10 4.67
N ARG A 92 -9.58 -13.70 5.91
CA ARG A 92 -9.54 -14.62 7.05
C ARG A 92 -10.95 -15.10 7.36
#